data_AF-A0AAV2HF48-F1
#
_entry.id   AF-A0AAV2HF48-F1
#
_cell.length_a   1.000
_cell.length_b   1.000
_cell.length_c   1.000
_cell.angle_alpha   90.00
_cell.angle_beta   90.00
_cell.angle_gamma   90.00
#
_symmetry.space_group_name_H-M   'P 1'
#
loop_
_entity.id
_entity.type
_entity.pdbx_description
1 polymer ?
#
loop_
_entity_poly.entity_id
_entity_poly.type
_entity_poly.pdbx_seq_one_letter_code
_entity_poly.pdbx_strand_id
1 'polypeptide(L)'
;MAQHGSVHGCSTHNEHEECHHHSLNPSVHQTLDELAFEKGIWASALAGDNADVELKLMRGRGSDVNNVDKSGYTALHYACRNGHIKVCRTLLSYKADVNVATIASKATPLHRAAYMGHSQIVSLLMTHGADPKAIDCDGMTALHKAAENGHVDVIEILVKAEPTILFMEDNRGRKPTDIAKTDEALTMLKL
;
A
#
# COMPACT_ATOMS: atom_id res chain seq x y z
N MET A 1 -35.20 83.53 10.97
CA MET A 1 -35.56 82.10 11.05
C MET A 1 -34.45 81.33 10.36
N ALA A 2 -34.00 80.24 11.00
CA ALA A 2 -32.83 79.41 10.64
C ALA A 2 -31.49 80.16 10.88
N GLN A 3 -30.46 79.60 11.51
CA GLN A 3 -30.07 78.20 11.67
C GLN A 3 -29.37 77.98 13.04
N HIS A 4 -29.66 76.84 13.70
CA HIS A 4 -28.76 76.17 14.65
C HIS A 4 -27.40 75.95 13.95
N GLY A 5 -26.23 76.03 14.55
CA GLY A 5 -25.83 75.92 15.94
C GLY A 5 -24.42 75.31 15.92
N SER A 6 -23.41 76.18 15.96
CA SER A 6 -22.05 76.00 16.50
C SER A 6 -21.97 74.95 17.63
N VAL A 7 -20.89 74.23 17.96
CA VAL A 7 -19.41 74.30 17.82
C VAL A 7 -18.89 73.10 18.68
N HIS A 8 -17.75 72.43 18.54
CA HIS A 8 -16.31 72.74 18.73
C HIS A 8 -15.62 71.35 18.50
N GLY A 9 -14.50 71.17 17.79
CA GLY A 9 -13.18 71.70 18.10
C GLY A 9 -12.43 70.78 19.08
N CYS A 10 -11.52 69.91 18.60
CA CYS A 10 -10.19 69.66 19.18
C CYS A 10 -9.42 68.59 18.37
N SER A 11 -8.21 68.92 17.93
CA SER A 11 -7.22 68.00 17.38
C SER A 11 -6.32 67.49 18.51
N THR A 12 -6.01 66.19 18.58
CA THR A 12 -4.70 65.68 19.04
C THR A 12 -4.54 64.19 18.71
N HIS A 13 -3.32 63.83 18.31
CA HIS A 13 -2.78 62.48 18.08
C HIS A 13 -3.08 61.49 19.21
N ASN A 14 -3.20 60.19 18.90
CA ASN A 14 -2.15 59.20 19.26
C ASN A 14 -2.41 57.83 18.62
N GLU A 15 -1.32 57.19 18.23
CA GLU A 15 -1.19 55.81 17.81
C GLU A 15 -1.44 54.88 19.00
N HIS A 16 -2.24 53.82 18.85
CA HIS A 16 -2.07 52.55 19.57
C HIS A 16 -2.90 51.46 18.90
N GLU A 17 -2.20 50.48 18.35
CA GLU A 17 -2.70 49.14 18.12
C GLU A 17 -3.28 48.57 19.41
N GLU A 18 -4.57 48.24 19.43
CA GLU A 18 -5.09 47.22 20.34
C GLU A 18 -6.06 46.31 19.59
N CYS A 19 -5.56 45.11 19.29
CA CYS A 19 -6.36 43.96 18.95
C CYS A 19 -7.30 43.61 20.11
N HIS A 20 -8.62 43.64 19.92
CA HIS A 20 -9.51 42.82 20.74
C HIS A 20 -10.71 42.27 19.94
N HIS A 21 -10.60 40.96 19.70
CA HIS A 21 -11.64 39.95 19.80
C HIS A 21 -13.03 40.23 19.21
N HIS A 22 -13.29 39.60 18.07
CA HIS A 22 -14.52 38.82 17.94
C HIS A 22 -14.18 37.33 17.93
N SER A 23 -14.76 36.66 18.92
CA SER A 23 -14.58 35.26 19.27
C SER A 23 -15.44 34.37 18.37
N LEU A 24 -14.83 33.27 17.91
CA LEU A 24 -15.44 31.96 17.61
C LEU A 24 -16.39 31.85 16.40
N ASN A 25 -15.88 31.28 15.29
CA ASN A 25 -16.11 29.87 14.94
C ASN A 25 -15.34 29.44 13.65
N PRO A 26 -14.15 28.81 13.74
CA PRO A 26 -13.52 28.15 12.60
C PRO A 26 -13.84 26.65 12.62
N SER A 27 -15.08 26.28 12.29
CA SER A 27 -15.54 24.89 12.11
C SER A 27 -16.85 24.99 11.32
N VAL A 28 -17.06 24.50 10.10
CA VAL A 28 -16.65 23.25 9.46
C VAL A 28 -16.87 23.41 7.95
N HIS A 29 -15.88 23.90 7.22
CA HIS A 29 -15.77 23.64 5.78
C HIS A 29 -14.44 22.93 5.52
N GLN A 30 -14.18 21.87 6.30
CA GLN A 30 -13.32 20.78 5.84
C GLN A 30 -14.06 20.13 4.68
N THR A 31 -13.70 20.53 3.47
CA THR A 31 -14.21 19.96 2.23
C THR A 31 -13.94 18.46 2.25
N LEU A 32 -14.92 17.65 1.84
CA LEU A 32 -14.85 16.19 1.74
C LEU A 32 -13.62 15.66 0.97
N ASP A 33 -12.91 16.52 0.24
CA ASP A 33 -11.64 16.24 -0.42
C ASP A 33 -10.46 16.03 0.56
N GLU A 34 -10.48 16.60 1.77
CA GLU A 34 -9.43 16.38 2.78
C GLU A 34 -9.52 14.97 3.41
N LEU A 35 -10.72 14.38 3.49
CA LEU A 35 -10.93 13.01 3.96
C LEU A 35 -10.53 11.94 2.94
N ALA A 36 -10.54 12.27 1.64
CA ALA A 36 -9.97 11.41 0.60
C ALA A 36 -8.43 11.52 0.56
N PHE A 37 -7.90 12.70 0.88
CA PHE A 37 -6.47 12.98 0.96
C PHE A 37 -5.78 12.33 2.18
N GLU A 38 -6.50 12.14 3.29
CA GLU A 38 -5.99 11.41 4.47
C GLU A 38 -5.85 9.89 4.27
N LYS A 39 -6.46 9.32 3.22
CA LYS A 39 -6.28 7.89 2.92
C LYS A 39 -4.94 7.71 2.19
N GLY A 40 -4.01 7.06 2.88
CA GLY A 40 -2.67 6.76 2.36
C GLY A 40 -2.69 6.09 0.98
N ILE A 41 -1.57 6.14 0.26
CA ILE A 41 -1.40 5.61 -1.10
C ILE A 41 -1.91 4.16 -1.27
N TRP A 42 -1.90 3.37 -0.20
CA TRP A 42 -2.44 2.01 -0.17
C TRP A 42 -3.94 1.92 -0.45
N ALA A 43 -4.75 2.94 -0.15
CA ALA A 43 -6.18 2.96 -0.46
C ALA A 43 -6.43 3.06 -1.97
N SER A 44 -5.64 3.88 -2.66
CA SER A 44 -5.67 4.01 -4.12
C SER A 44 -5.22 2.71 -4.79
N ALA A 45 -4.17 2.09 -4.26
CA ALA A 45 -3.68 0.80 -4.73
C ALA A 45 -4.68 -0.34 -4.47
N LEU A 46 -5.42 -0.31 -3.36
CA LEU A 46 -6.52 -1.25 -3.09
C LEU A 46 -7.62 -1.14 -4.15
N ALA A 47 -8.03 0.08 -4.50
CA ALA A 47 -9.03 0.35 -5.53
C ALA A 47 -8.52 0.04 -6.95
N GLY A 48 -7.21 0.01 -7.17
CA GLY A 48 -6.61 -0.17 -8.49
C GLY A 48 -6.51 1.12 -9.30
N ASP A 49 -6.68 2.28 -8.67
CA ASP A 49 -6.60 3.58 -9.31
C ASP A 49 -5.13 3.97 -9.54
N ASN A 50 -4.60 3.59 -10.70
CA ASN A 50 -3.22 3.90 -11.07
C ASN A 50 -2.97 5.41 -11.23
N ALA A 51 -3.97 6.17 -11.66
CA ALA A 51 -3.81 7.61 -11.88
C ALA A 51 -3.66 8.34 -10.54
N ASP A 52 -4.47 7.98 -9.55
CA ASP A 52 -4.36 8.53 -8.19
C ASP A 52 -3.06 8.09 -7.49
N VAL A 53 -2.63 6.83 -7.69
CA VAL A 53 -1.32 6.35 -7.21
C VAL A 53 -0.17 7.19 -7.78
N GLU A 54 -0.16 7.38 -9.11
CA GLU A 54 0.87 8.17 -9.78
C GLU A 54 0.86 9.64 -9.35
N LEU A 55 -0.33 10.25 -9.24
CA LEU A 55 -0.49 11.61 -8.75
C LEU A 55 0.04 11.79 -7.32
N LYS A 56 -0.27 10.85 -6.42
CA LYS A 56 0.20 10.87 -5.03
C LYS A 56 1.72 10.75 -4.93
N LEU A 57 2.34 9.89 -5.75
CA LEU A 57 3.79 9.72 -5.81
C LEU A 57 4.49 10.96 -6.38
N MET A 58 3.97 11.53 -7.47
CA MET A 58 4.60 12.66 -8.16
C MET A 58 4.62 13.94 -7.32
N ARG A 59 3.53 14.22 -6.58
CA ARG A 59 3.39 15.50 -5.86
C ARG A 59 4.23 15.58 -4.58
N GLY A 60 4.91 14.50 -4.17
CA GLY A 60 5.75 14.47 -2.97
C GLY A 60 5.02 14.77 -1.66
N ARG A 61 3.68 14.87 -1.70
CA ARG A 61 2.86 15.19 -0.53
C ARG A 61 2.60 13.91 0.27
N GLY A 62 3.51 13.59 1.19
CA GLY A 62 3.25 12.65 2.28
C GLY A 62 3.02 11.19 1.91
N SER A 63 3.40 10.77 0.70
CA SER A 63 3.26 9.38 0.27
C SER A 63 4.63 8.78 0.01
N ASP A 64 5.34 8.40 1.08
CA ASP A 64 6.36 7.37 0.93
C ASP A 64 5.69 6.18 0.22
N VAL A 65 6.29 5.71 -0.88
CA VAL A 65 5.79 4.56 -1.64
C VAL A 65 5.66 3.32 -0.74
N ASN A 66 6.45 3.28 0.33
CA ASN A 66 6.48 2.22 1.34
C ASN A 66 5.63 2.52 2.58
N ASN A 67 4.82 3.59 2.56
CA ASN A 67 3.88 3.86 3.65
C ASN A 67 2.97 2.66 3.88
N VAL A 68 2.83 2.29 5.15
CA VAL A 68 2.03 1.16 5.60
C VAL A 68 0.74 1.61 6.27
N ASP A 69 -0.29 0.78 6.22
CA ASP A 69 -1.46 0.91 7.07
C ASP A 69 -1.17 0.42 8.51
N LYS A 70 -2.19 0.45 9.38
CA LYS A 70 -2.09 -0.01 10.78
C LYS A 70 -1.71 -1.50 10.92
N SER A 71 -1.85 -2.28 9.85
CA SER A 71 -1.55 -3.72 9.82
C SER A 71 -0.19 -4.02 9.14
N GLY A 72 0.55 -2.98 8.72
CA GLY A 72 1.83 -3.12 8.02
C GLY A 72 1.70 -3.35 6.52
N TYR A 73 0.54 -3.10 5.90
CA TYR A 73 0.35 -3.28 4.46
C TYR A 73 0.77 -2.03 3.70
N THR A 74 1.71 -2.21 2.79
CA THR A 74 2.05 -1.20 1.78
C THR A 74 1.03 -1.19 0.62
N ALA A 75 1.07 -0.15 -0.21
CA ALA A 75 0.33 -0.12 -1.46
C ALA A 75 0.62 -1.34 -2.36
N LEU A 76 1.87 -1.82 -2.37
CA LEU A 76 2.27 -2.96 -3.18
C LEU A 76 1.58 -4.25 -2.72
N HIS A 77 1.39 -4.46 -1.41
CA HIS A 77 0.63 -5.60 -0.90
C HIS A 77 -0.80 -5.66 -1.45
N TYR A 78 -1.49 -4.52 -1.44
CA TYR A 78 -2.88 -4.45 -1.92
C TYR A 78 -2.97 -4.63 -3.43
N ALA A 79 -2.08 -3.99 -4.19
CA ALA A 79 -2.03 -4.15 -5.64
C ALA A 79 -1.73 -5.62 -6.02
N CYS A 80 -0.78 -6.25 -5.33
CA CYS A 80 -0.44 -7.66 -5.52
C CYS A 80 -1.59 -8.60 -5.15
N ARG A 81 -2.31 -8.34 -4.05
CA ARG A 81 -3.47 -9.15 -3.64
C ARG A 81 -4.62 -9.04 -4.66
N ASN A 82 -4.90 -7.84 -5.14
CA ASN A 82 -6.07 -7.59 -5.98
C ASN A 82 -5.81 -7.76 -7.49
N GLY A 83 -4.57 -8.08 -7.90
CA GLY A 83 -4.26 -8.33 -9.32
C GLY A 83 -4.00 -7.07 -10.14
N HIS A 84 -3.72 -5.93 -9.50
CA HIS A 84 -3.57 -4.64 -10.17
C HIS A 84 -2.17 -4.46 -10.77
N ILE A 85 -1.85 -5.20 -11.84
CA ILE A 85 -0.52 -5.22 -12.46
C ILE A 85 0.02 -3.83 -12.85
N LYS A 86 -0.84 -2.92 -13.34
CA LYS A 86 -0.44 -1.55 -13.69
C LYS A 86 0.03 -0.78 -12.46
N VAL A 87 -0.73 -0.87 -11.37
CA VAL A 87 -0.37 -0.27 -10.08
C VAL A 87 0.94 -0.87 -9.56
N CYS A 88 1.12 -2.19 -9.61
CA CYS A 88 2.38 -2.83 -9.22
C CYS A 88 3.59 -2.26 -9.99
N ARG A 89 3.47 -2.11 -11.32
CA ARG A 89 4.54 -1.53 -12.16
C ARG A 89 4.86 -0.09 -11.75
N THR A 90 3.84 0.73 -11.53
CA THR A 90 4.03 2.12 -11.08
C THR A 90 4.71 2.16 -9.71
N LEU A 91 4.24 1.41 -8.73
CA LEU A 91 4.86 1.39 -7.40
C LEU A 91 6.34 0.96 -7.48
N LEU A 92 6.65 -0.09 -8.25
CA LEU A 92 8.02 -0.58 -8.42
C LEU A 92 8.92 0.39 -9.21
N SER A 93 8.39 1.15 -10.18
CA SER A 93 9.17 2.17 -10.89
C SER A 93 9.57 3.33 -9.96
N TYR A 94 8.71 3.63 -8.98
CA TYR A 94 8.98 4.56 -7.88
C TYR A 94 9.71 3.92 -6.69
N LYS A 95 10.40 2.78 -6.90
CA LYS A 95 11.26 2.11 -5.91
C LYS A 95 10.53 1.63 -4.65
N ALA A 96 9.28 1.17 -4.80
CA ALA A 96 8.63 0.39 -3.76
C ALA A 96 9.51 -0.79 -3.31
N ASP A 97 9.65 -0.96 -2.01
CA ASP A 97 10.30 -2.12 -1.43
C ASP A 97 9.40 -3.36 -1.62
N VAL A 98 9.94 -4.31 -2.36
CA VAL A 98 9.26 -5.53 -2.79
C VAL A 98 9.20 -6.58 -1.68
N ASN A 99 9.98 -6.42 -0.60
CA ASN A 99 10.17 -7.41 0.46
C ASN A 99 9.58 -6.99 1.81
N VAL A 100 8.83 -5.88 1.88
CA VAL A 100 8.18 -5.44 3.12
C VAL A 100 7.26 -6.55 3.64
N ALA A 101 7.40 -6.91 4.91
CA ALA A 101 6.57 -7.90 5.57
C ALA A 101 5.47 -7.22 6.40
N THR A 102 4.23 -7.72 6.32
CA THR A 102 3.14 -7.23 7.16
C THR A 102 3.38 -7.53 8.65
N ILE A 103 2.80 -6.73 9.55
CA ILE A 103 3.01 -6.89 10.99
C ILE A 103 2.42 -8.21 11.50
N ALA A 104 1.16 -8.49 11.14
CA ALA A 104 0.41 -9.59 11.72
C ALA A 104 0.83 -10.96 11.19
N SER A 105 1.06 -11.08 9.88
CA SER A 105 1.31 -12.36 9.23
C SER A 105 2.73 -12.51 8.69
N LYS A 106 3.59 -11.48 8.80
CA LYS A 106 4.91 -11.45 8.14
C LYS A 106 4.85 -11.75 6.64
N ALA A 107 3.71 -11.53 6.00
CA ALA A 107 3.53 -11.85 4.60
C ALA A 107 4.11 -10.73 3.75
N THR A 108 4.85 -11.07 2.70
CA THR A 108 5.37 -10.12 1.70
C THR A 108 4.39 -9.91 0.55
N PRO A 109 4.58 -8.92 -0.34
CA PRO A 109 3.80 -8.79 -1.57
C PRO A 109 3.81 -10.06 -2.42
N LEU A 110 4.94 -10.78 -2.46
CA LEU A 110 5.07 -12.05 -3.18
C LEU A 110 4.11 -13.13 -2.62
N HIS A 111 3.98 -13.24 -1.29
CA HIS A 111 3.01 -14.15 -0.67
C HIS A 111 1.58 -13.81 -1.10
N ARG A 112 1.21 -12.53 -1.16
CA ARG A 112 -0.13 -12.09 -1.55
C ARG A 112 -0.42 -12.39 -3.02
N ALA A 113 0.52 -12.11 -3.92
CA ALA A 113 0.39 -12.42 -5.34
C ALA A 113 0.29 -13.94 -5.57
N ALA A 114 1.11 -14.73 -4.87
CA ALA A 114 1.13 -16.18 -4.99
C ALA A 114 -0.14 -16.84 -4.43
N TYR A 115 -0.62 -16.39 -3.27
CA TYR A 115 -1.89 -16.87 -2.68
C TYR A 115 -3.09 -16.63 -3.61
N MET A 116 -3.09 -15.50 -4.33
CA MET A 116 -4.19 -15.12 -5.23
C MET A 116 -4.02 -15.63 -6.66
N GLY A 117 -2.89 -16.26 -7.01
CA GLY A 117 -2.66 -16.84 -8.33
C GLY A 117 -2.24 -15.85 -9.42
N HIS A 118 -1.78 -14.64 -9.05
CA HIS A 118 -1.45 -13.58 -10.03
C HIS A 118 -0.06 -13.78 -10.65
N SER A 119 0.08 -14.76 -11.53
CA SER A 119 1.35 -15.18 -12.16
C SER A 119 2.16 -14.04 -12.79
N GLN A 120 1.51 -13.12 -13.51
CA GLN A 120 2.16 -11.94 -14.09
C GLN A 120 2.75 -11.01 -13.03
N ILE A 121 2.08 -10.85 -11.89
CA ILE A 121 2.58 -10.04 -10.78
C ILE A 121 3.73 -10.78 -10.09
N VAL A 122 3.62 -12.09 -9.88
CA VAL A 122 4.72 -12.89 -9.33
C VAL A 122 5.98 -12.74 -10.17
N SER A 123 5.87 -12.90 -11.50
CA SER A 123 7.00 -12.68 -12.41
C SER A 123 7.59 -11.27 -12.27
N LEU A 124 6.74 -10.23 -12.23
CA LEU A 124 7.17 -8.85 -12.04
C LEU A 124 7.92 -8.66 -10.70
N LEU A 125 7.40 -9.18 -9.59
CA LEU A 125 8.04 -9.08 -8.28
C LEU A 125 9.41 -9.76 -8.27
N MET A 126 9.52 -10.95 -8.88
CA MET A 126 10.79 -11.68 -8.99
C MET A 126 11.82 -10.88 -9.79
N THR A 127 11.43 -10.23 -10.90
CA THR A 127 12.35 -9.37 -11.67
C THR A 127 12.83 -8.14 -10.90
N HIS A 128 12.10 -7.74 -9.86
CA HIS A 128 12.43 -6.62 -8.99
C HIS A 128 13.11 -7.03 -7.67
N GLY A 129 13.55 -8.30 -7.56
CA GLY A 129 14.32 -8.77 -6.41
C GLY A 129 13.49 -9.20 -5.20
N ALA A 130 12.25 -9.65 -5.43
CA ALA A 130 11.49 -10.32 -4.39
C ALA A 130 12.23 -11.58 -3.91
N ASP A 131 12.30 -11.78 -2.59
CA ASP A 131 12.90 -12.96 -2.00
C ASP A 131 11.91 -14.14 -2.02
N PRO A 132 12.15 -15.19 -2.85
CA PRO A 132 11.28 -16.37 -2.89
C PRO A 132 11.39 -17.24 -1.63
N LYS A 133 12.45 -17.07 -0.82
CA LYS A 133 12.70 -17.80 0.43
C LYS A 133 12.11 -17.11 1.64
N ALA A 134 11.55 -15.91 1.48
CA ALA A 134 10.85 -15.23 2.56
C ALA A 134 9.72 -16.12 3.09
N ILE A 135 9.60 -16.18 4.41
CA ILE A 135 8.58 -16.98 5.12
C ILE A 135 7.61 -16.07 5.88
N ASP A 136 6.35 -16.48 5.91
CA ASP A 136 5.33 -15.84 6.71
C ASP A 136 5.32 -16.36 8.18
N CYS A 137 4.34 -15.95 8.98
CA CYS A 137 4.22 -16.38 10.38
C CYS A 137 4.00 -17.90 10.55
N ASP A 138 3.51 -18.58 9.52
CA ASP A 138 3.31 -20.03 9.51
C ASP A 138 4.55 -20.78 8.99
N GLY A 139 5.64 -20.08 8.70
CA GLY A 139 6.84 -20.66 8.07
C GLY A 139 6.63 -20.93 6.58
N MET A 140 5.51 -20.49 5.99
CA MET A 140 5.18 -20.79 4.60
C MET A 140 5.88 -19.78 3.68
N THR A 141 6.48 -20.28 2.60
CA THR A 141 6.96 -19.45 1.49
C THR A 141 5.84 -19.10 0.52
N ALA A 142 6.12 -18.23 -0.45
CA ALA A 142 5.18 -17.97 -1.55
C ALA A 142 4.80 -19.25 -2.33
N LEU A 143 5.73 -20.21 -2.48
CA LEU A 143 5.44 -21.48 -3.14
C LEU A 143 4.44 -22.33 -2.35
N HIS A 144 4.54 -22.33 -1.02
CA HIS A 144 3.55 -23.01 -0.18
C HIS A 144 2.14 -22.43 -0.39
N LYS A 145 1.99 -21.10 -0.45
CA LYS A 145 0.69 -20.46 -0.73
C LYS A 145 0.15 -20.78 -2.12
N ALA A 146 1.01 -20.85 -3.13
CA ALA A 146 0.62 -21.23 -4.49
C ALA A 146 0.16 -22.71 -4.55
N ALA A 147 0.90 -23.61 -3.90
CA ALA A 147 0.57 -25.03 -3.79
C ALA A 147 -0.78 -25.26 -3.07
N GLU A 148 -0.96 -24.63 -1.91
CA GLU A 148 -2.19 -24.69 -1.10
C GLU A 148 -3.44 -24.21 -1.86
N ASN A 149 -3.26 -23.31 -2.83
CA ASN A 149 -4.37 -22.77 -3.62
C ASN A 149 -4.48 -23.36 -5.02
N GLY A 150 -3.53 -24.21 -5.45
CA GLY A 150 -3.54 -24.90 -6.74
C GLY A 150 -3.13 -24.03 -7.93
N HIS A 151 -2.33 -22.99 -7.70
CA HIS A 151 -1.93 -22.03 -8.74
C HIS A 151 -0.71 -22.52 -9.52
N VAL A 152 -0.95 -23.37 -10.52
CA VAL A 152 0.08 -24.05 -11.33
C VAL A 152 1.04 -23.08 -12.00
N ASP A 153 0.55 -22.03 -12.65
CA ASP A 153 1.40 -21.04 -13.33
C ASP A 153 2.36 -20.33 -12.35
N VAL A 154 1.90 -20.07 -11.13
CA VAL A 154 2.73 -19.45 -10.08
C VAL A 154 3.79 -20.44 -9.59
N ILE A 155 3.41 -21.71 -9.40
CA ILE A 155 4.34 -22.78 -9.03
C ILE A 155 5.47 -22.87 -10.04
N GLU A 156 5.14 -22.92 -11.34
CA GLU A 156 6.13 -23.00 -12.42
C GLU A 156 7.12 -21.83 -12.36
N ILE A 157 6.61 -20.60 -12.23
CA ILE A 157 7.46 -19.39 -12.17
C ILE A 157 8.39 -19.43 -10.96
N LEU A 158 7.87 -19.77 -9.77
CA LEU A 158 8.64 -19.76 -8.53
C LEU A 158 9.70 -20.87 -8.51
N VAL A 159 9.34 -22.09 -8.92
CA VAL A 159 10.27 -23.24 -8.97
C VAL A 159 11.37 -22.99 -10.00
N LYS A 160 11.03 -22.44 -11.17
CA LYS A 160 12.02 -22.09 -12.20
C LYS A 160 12.99 -21.01 -11.73
N ALA A 161 12.52 -20.04 -10.95
CA ALA A 161 13.35 -18.95 -10.45
C ALA A 161 14.24 -19.39 -9.27
N GLU A 162 13.71 -20.21 -8.37
CA GLU A 162 14.44 -20.70 -7.20
C GLU A 162 13.96 -22.13 -6.83
N PRO A 163 14.62 -23.18 -7.33
CA PRO A 163 14.21 -24.56 -7.05
C PRO A 163 14.35 -24.98 -5.59
N THR A 164 15.22 -24.33 -4.80
CA THR A 164 15.49 -24.78 -3.42
C THR A 164 14.29 -24.63 -2.48
N ILE A 165 13.32 -23.77 -2.81
CA ILE A 165 12.09 -23.60 -2.02
C ILE A 165 11.17 -24.83 -2.06
N LEU A 166 11.39 -25.78 -2.98
CA LEU A 166 10.67 -27.08 -3.01
C LEU A 166 10.88 -27.91 -1.74
N PHE A 167 12.02 -27.73 -1.07
CA PHE A 167 12.42 -28.54 0.07
C PHE A 167 12.21 -27.84 1.42
N MET A 168 11.81 -26.57 1.40
CA MET A 168 11.53 -25.82 2.64
C MET A 168 10.27 -26.36 3.30
N GLU A 169 10.28 -26.40 4.62
CA GLU A 169 9.18 -26.88 5.43
C GLU A 169 8.51 -25.70 6.17
N ASP A 170 7.18 -25.73 6.24
CA ASP A 170 6.42 -24.82 7.09
C ASP A 170 6.62 -25.16 8.59
N ASN A 171 6.03 -24.38 9.49
CA ASN A 171 6.12 -24.63 10.94
C ASN A 171 5.50 -25.96 11.39
N ARG A 172 4.81 -26.68 10.50
CA ARG A 172 4.23 -28.01 10.75
C ARG A 172 5.08 -29.12 10.12
N GLY A 173 6.24 -28.82 9.55
CA GLY A 173 7.12 -29.77 8.89
C GLY A 173 6.62 -30.21 7.51
N ARG A 174 5.71 -29.45 6.89
CA ARG A 174 5.13 -29.80 5.58
C ARG A 174 5.86 -29.04 4.48
N LYS A 175 6.17 -29.75 3.39
CA LYS A 175 6.71 -29.17 2.15
C LYS A 175 5.57 -28.68 1.26
N PRO A 176 5.84 -27.86 0.23
CA PRO A 176 4.83 -27.45 -0.73
C PRO A 176 4.10 -28.63 -1.38
N THR A 177 4.79 -29.75 -1.60
CA THR A 177 4.20 -31.00 -2.12
C THR A 177 3.11 -31.58 -1.22
N ASP A 178 3.24 -31.41 0.10
CA ASP A 178 2.34 -32.04 1.08
C ASP A 178 1.03 -31.27 1.24
N ILE A 179 0.99 -30.02 0.77
CA ILE A 179 -0.17 -29.13 0.86
C ILE A 179 -0.77 -28.79 -0.51
N ALA A 180 -0.27 -29.41 -1.59
CA ALA A 180 -0.75 -29.16 -2.94
C ALA A 180 -2.26 -29.46 -3.03
N LYS A 181 -3.03 -28.47 -3.48
CA LYS A 181 -4.50 -28.55 -3.57
C LYS A 181 -4.99 -29.48 -4.68
N THR A 182 -4.26 -29.53 -5.79
CA THR A 182 -4.64 -30.26 -7.02
C THR A 182 -3.54 -31.22 -7.42
N ASP A 183 -3.91 -32.31 -8.10
CA ASP A 183 -2.94 -33.27 -8.65
C ASP A 183 -2.00 -32.64 -9.67
N GLU A 184 -2.49 -31.63 -10.40
CA GLU A 184 -1.69 -30.85 -11.35
C GLU A 184 -0.60 -30.04 -10.64
N ALA A 185 -0.96 -29.31 -9.57
CA ALA A 185 0.01 -28.60 -8.75
C ALA A 185 1.02 -29.57 -8.10
N LEU A 186 0.54 -30.72 -7.62
CA LEU A 186 1.40 -31.77 -7.06
C LEU A 186 2.37 -32.33 -8.11
N THR A 187 1.90 -32.53 -9.34
CA THR A 187 2.73 -33.01 -10.45
C THR A 187 3.82 -32.00 -10.76
N MET A 188 3.48 -30.71 -10.87
CA MET A 188 4.44 -29.63 -11.14
C MET A 188 5.50 -29.47 -10.04
N LEU A 189 5.15 -29.72 -8.78
CA LEU A 189 6.09 -29.68 -7.65
C LEU A 189 7.02 -30.89 -7.57
N LYS A 190 6.74 -31.95 -8.35
CA LYS A 190 7.52 -33.20 -8.38
C LYS A 190 8.42 -33.33 -9.61
N LEU A 191 8.34 -32.38 -10.55
CA LEU A 191 9.19 -32.31 -11.74
C LEU A 191 10.63 -31.94 -11.36
#